data_AF-A0A963ILM6-F1
#
_entry.id   AF-A0A963ILM6-F1
#
_cell.length_a   1.000
_cell.length_b   1.000
_cell.length_c   1.000
_cell.angle_alpha   90.00
_cell.angle_beta   90.00
_cell.angle_gamma   90.00
#
_symmetry.space_group_name_H-M   'P 1'
#
loop_
_entity.id
_entity.type
_entity.pdbx_description
1 polymer ?
#
loop_
_entity_poly.entity_id
_entity_poly.type
_entity_poly.pdbx_seq_one_letter_code
_entity_poly.pdbx_strand_id
1 'polypeptide(L)' 'WDMNFDSDTNVIDVAVRRLRVKVDEPFEPKLIRTVRGMGYVLEIPESL' A
#
# COMPACT_ATOMS: atom_id res chain seq x y z
N TRP A 1 -0.11 -15.91 -6.58
CA TRP A 1 0.70 -15.34 -7.66
C TRP A 1 2.11 -15.85 -7.43
N ASP A 2 2.37 -17.05 -7.93
CA ASP A 2 3.69 -17.67 -7.83
C ASP A 2 4.57 -17.04 -8.93
N MET A 3 4.92 -15.78 -8.69
CA MET A 3 5.84 -15.05 -9.55
C MET A 3 7.17 -15.03 -8.83
N ASN A 4 8.14 -15.77 -9.39
CA ASN A 4 9.56 -15.52 -9.16
C ASN A 4 9.83 -14.07 -9.58
N PHE A 5 9.63 -13.16 -8.63
CA PHE A 5 9.84 -11.74 -8.85
C PHE A 5 11.33 -11.51 -8.62
N ASP A 6 12.08 -11.33 -9.72
CA ASP A 6 13.44 -10.81 -9.65
C ASP A 6 13.40 -9.55 -8.79
N SER A 7 14.15 -9.58 -7.70
CA SER A 7 14.14 -8.63 -6.57
C SER A 7 14.59 -7.21 -6.90
N ASP A 8 14.70 -6.87 -8.19
CA ASP A 8 15.39 -5.68 -8.68
C ASP A 8 14.48 -4.49 -8.96
N THR A 9 13.19 -4.53 -8.63
CA THR A 9 12.37 -3.35 -8.91
C THR A 9 11.30 -3.13 -7.87
N ASN A 10 11.24 -1.88 -7.44
CA ASN A 10 10.22 -1.29 -6.58
C ASN A 10 8.81 -1.28 -7.21
N VAL A 11 8.38 -2.39 -7.81
CA VAL A 11 7.08 -2.52 -8.47
C VAL A 11 5.96 -2.51 -7.44
N ILE A 12 6.20 -3.05 -6.25
CA ILE A 12 5.23 -3.03 -5.16
C ILE A 12 4.95 -1.59 -4.71
N ASP A 13 5.97 -0.76 -4.41
CA ASP A 13 5.67 0.62 -3.97
C ASP A 13 5.09 1.45 -5.13
N VAL A 14 5.52 1.22 -6.38
CA VAL A 14 4.92 1.87 -7.56
C VAL A 14 3.44 1.50 -7.69
N ALA A 15 3.09 0.23 -7.52
CA ALA A 15 1.72 -0.24 -7.57
C ALA A 15 0.89 0.35 -6.42
N VAL A 16 1.41 0.34 -5.19
CA VAL A 16 0.72 0.90 -4.03
C VAL A 16 0.56 2.41 -4.16
N ARG A 17 1.55 3.13 -4.70
CA ARG A 17 1.43 4.56 -5.00
C ARG A 17 0.31 4.84 -5.99
N ARG A 18 0.26 4.10 -7.10
CA ARG A 18 -0.81 4.24 -8.11
C ARG A 18 -2.19 3.88 -7.55
N LEU A 19 -2.24 2.90 -6.64
CA LEU A 19 -3.47 2.51 -5.96
C LEU A 19 -3.97 3.64 -5.06
N ARG A 20 -3.10 4.19 -4.19
CA ARG A 20 -3.44 5.29 -3.28
C ARG A 20 -4.06 6.48 -4.00
N VAL A 21 -3.46 6.93 -5.11
CA VAL A 21 -4.00 8.05 -5.92
C VAL A 21 -5.44 7.81 -6.37
N LYS A 22 -5.81 6.55 -6.65
CA LYS A 22 -7.14 6.22 -7.19
C LYS A 22 -8.17 5.95 -6.12
N VAL A 23 -7.80 5.30 -5.01
CA VAL A 23 -8.77 4.70 -4.08
C VAL A 23 -8.62 5.16 -2.63
N ASP A 24 -7.55 5.88 -2.29
CA ASP A 24 -7.27 6.27 -0.90
C ASP A 24 -7.17 7.80 -0.77
N GLU A 25 -6.41 8.47 -1.64
CA GLU A 25 -6.27 9.94 -1.65
C GLU A 25 -7.61 10.70 -1.72
N PRO A 26 -8.58 10.32 -2.57
CA PRO A 26 -9.84 11.06 -2.69
C PRO A 26 -10.85 10.78 -1.57
N PHE A 27 -10.59 9.81 -0.68
CA PHE A 27 -11.57 9.30 0.29
C PHE A 27 -11.04 9.40 1.71
N GLU A 28 -11.95 9.54 2.68
CA GLU A 28 -11.64 9.43 4.10
C GLU A 28 -12.48 8.31 4.72
N PRO A 29 -11.95 7.56 5.70
CA PRO A 29 -10.58 7.64 6.21
C PRO A 29 -9.57 6.99 5.26
N LYS A 30 -8.31 7.43 5.29
CA LYS A 30 -7.20 6.73 4.62
C LYS A 30 -7.03 5.33 5.21
N LEU A 31 -7.13 4.30 4.39
CA LEU A 31 -7.05 2.90 4.81
C LEU A 31 -5.69 2.25 4.54
N ILE A 32 -4.95 2.72 3.54
CA ILE A 32 -3.69 2.08 3.12
C ILE A 32 -2.51 2.64 3.93
N ARG A 33 -2.10 1.93 4.98
CA ARG A 33 -0.95 2.31 5.84
C ARG A 33 0.30 1.52 5.50
N THR A 34 1.45 2.15 5.66
CA THR A 34 2.76 1.50 5.50
C THR A 34 3.30 1.06 6.86
N VAL A 35 3.60 -0.23 6.98
CA VAL A 35 4.21 -0.83 8.17
C VAL A 35 5.67 -1.16 7.83
N ARG A 36 6.60 -0.40 8.40
CA ARG A 36 8.04 -0.56 8.12
C ARG A 36 8.49 -1.99 8.44
N GLY A 37 9.23 -2.59 7.50
CA GLY A 37 9.71 -3.97 7.61
C GLY A 37 8.65 -5.06 7.38
N MET A 38 7.37 -4.69 7.21
CA MET A 38 6.26 -5.63 7.05
C MET A 38 5.48 -5.42 5.74
N GLY A 39 5.48 -4.21 5.19
CA GLY A 39 4.79 -3.87 3.95
C GLY A 39 3.63 -2.89 4.18
N TYR A 40 2.42 -3.28 3.77
CA TYR A 40 1.24 -2.42 3.81
C TYR A 40 0.08 -3.13 4.49
N VAL A 41 -0.75 -2.37 5.19
CA VAL A 41 -1.98 -2.85 5.85
C VAL A 41 -3.17 -2.01 5.40
N LEU A 42 -4.32 -2.65 5.31
CA LEU A 42 -5.61 -2.01 5.04
C LEU A 42 -6.43 -2.02 6.33
N GLU A 43 -6.48 -0.88 7.02
CA GLU A 43 -7.18 -0.75 8.30
C GLU A 43 -7.73 0.66 8.47
N ILE A 44 -8.85 0.78 9.20
CA ILE A 44 -9.33 2.08 9.64
C ILE A 44 -8.35 2.56 10.72
N PRO A 45 -7.82 3.80 10.66
CA PRO A 45 -7.03 4.34 11.75
C PRO A 45 -7.86 4.29 13.04
N GLU A 46 -7.41 3.51 14.03
CA GLU A 46 -8.01 3.58 15.37
C GLU A 46 -7.90 5.03 15.84
N SER A 47 -9.04 5.67 16.06
CA SER A 47 -9.13 7.02 16.56
C SER A 47 -8.37 7.12 17.88
N LEU A 48 -7.40 8.04 17.96
CA LEU A 48 -6.99 8.62 19.25
C LEU A 48 -8.17 9.40 19.86
#